data_AF-A0A352S848-F1
#
_entry.id   AF-A0A352S848-F1
#
_cell.length_a   1.000
_cell.length_b   1.000
_cell.length_c   1.000
_cell.angle_alpha   90.00
_cell.angle_beta   90.00
_cell.angle_gamma   90.00
#
_symmetry.space_group_name_H-M   'P 1'
#
loop_
_entity.id
_entity.type
_entity.pdbx_description
1 polymer ?
#
loop_
_entity_poly.entity_id
_entity_poly.type
_entity_poly.pdbx_seq_one_letter_code
_entity_poly.pdbx_strand_id
1 'polypeptide(L)'
;YVPRDMPPPQSPQFTEAVVERALPLIEAAGGRTFLLCTTLRAVQKASDMLYDLFAERGINLPLLVQGQASRTELLDRFRELGNAVLVGSQSFWEGVDVRGEALSLVIIDKLPFA
;
A
#
# COMPACT_ATOMS: atom_id res chain seq x y z
N TYR A 1 5.04 8.74 10.94
CA TYR A 1 3.84 9.46 11.40
C TYR A 1 2.81 8.43 11.84
N VAL A 2 2.06 8.67 12.93
CA VAL A 2 0.98 7.80 13.41
C VAL A 2 -0.26 8.67 13.62
N PRO A 3 -1.37 8.44 12.91
CA PRO A 3 -2.59 9.24 13.08
C PRO A 3 -3.23 8.99 14.45
N ARG A 4 -3.82 10.04 15.04
CA ARG A 4 -4.45 9.96 16.38
C ARG A 4 -5.91 9.52 16.33
N ASP A 5 -6.61 9.80 15.23
CA ASP A 5 -8.05 9.54 15.06
C ASP A 5 -8.28 8.37 14.11
N MET A 6 -7.88 7.17 14.54
CA MET A 6 -8.08 5.92 13.82
C MET A 6 -9.08 5.03 14.56
N PRO A 7 -9.93 4.27 13.84
CA PRO A 7 -10.71 3.20 14.45
C PRO A 7 -9.79 2.15 15.12
N PRO A 8 -10.30 1.36 16.08
CA PRO A 8 -9.57 0.21 16.58
C PRO A 8 -9.15 -0.75 15.45
N PRO A 9 -7.98 -1.40 15.50
CA PRO A 9 -7.52 -2.30 14.43
C PRO A 9 -8.46 -3.47 14.09
N GLN A 10 -9.31 -3.88 15.03
CA GLN A 10 -10.31 -4.94 14.82
C GLN A 10 -11.62 -4.42 14.19
N SER A 11 -11.76 -3.10 14.04
CA SER A 11 -12.93 -2.48 13.43
C SER A 11 -13.03 -2.88 11.94
N PRO A 12 -14.24 -3.21 11.43
CA PRO A 12 -14.47 -3.41 9.99
C PRO A 12 -14.14 -2.18 9.13
N GLN A 13 -14.16 -0.98 9.74
CA GLN A 13 -13.84 0.31 9.11
C GLN A 13 -12.34 0.60 9.11
N PHE A 14 -11.50 -0.22 9.76
CA PHE A 14 -10.08 0.09 9.93
C PHE A 14 -9.33 0.24 8.62
N THR A 15 -9.47 -0.74 7.70
CA THR A 15 -8.81 -0.68 6.38
C THR A 15 -9.24 0.53 5.57
N GLU A 16 -10.52 0.91 5.66
CA GLU A 16 -11.06 2.07 4.97
C GLU A 16 -10.43 3.37 5.49
N ALA A 17 -10.40 3.53 6.82
CA ALA A 17 -9.71 4.65 7.44
C ALA A 17 -8.20 4.69 7.09
N VAL A 18 -7.54 3.54 6.97
CA VAL A 18 -6.13 3.48 6.52
C VAL A 18 -6.00 4.00 5.09
N VAL A 19 -6.86 3.56 4.17
CA VAL A 19 -6.82 4.02 2.77
C VAL A 19 -7.11 5.51 2.66
N GLU A 20 -8.11 6.03 3.38
CA GLU A 20 -8.44 7.45 3.41
C GLU A 20 -7.27 8.32 3.88
N ARG A 21 -6.53 7.85 4.89
CA ARG A 21 -5.33 8.54 5.38
C ARG A 21 -4.12 8.35 4.47
N ALA A 22 -4.04 7.21 3.78
CA ALA A 22 -2.96 6.87 2.86
C ALA A 22 -3.02 7.70 1.58
N LEU A 23 -4.22 7.92 1.02
CA LEU A 23 -4.42 8.56 -0.27
C LEU A 23 -3.67 9.91 -0.43
N PRO A 24 -3.83 10.92 0.45
CA PRO A 24 -3.11 12.19 0.30
C PRO A 24 -1.58 12.03 0.46
N LEU A 25 -1.13 11.01 1.20
CA LEU A 25 0.30 10.71 1.36
C LEU A 25 0.87 10.05 0.11
N ILE A 26 0.12 9.14 -0.51
CA ILE A 26 0.44 8.49 -1.78
C ILE A 26 0.54 9.54 -2.89
N GLU A 27 -0.42 10.46 -2.96
CA GLU A 27 -0.41 11.58 -3.91
C GLU A 27 0.84 12.47 -3.69
N ALA A 28 1.12 12.86 -2.45
CA ALA A 28 2.27 13.69 -2.11
C ALA A 28 3.62 13.00 -2.39
N ALA A 29 3.67 11.68 -2.26
CA ALA A 29 4.84 10.87 -2.60
C ALA A 29 4.99 10.66 -4.12
N GLY A 30 3.97 10.97 -4.93
CA GLY A 30 3.92 10.65 -6.35
C GLY A 30 3.89 9.13 -6.58
N GLY A 31 3.14 8.40 -5.76
CA GLY A 31 3.23 6.95 -5.68
C GLY A 31 4.43 6.52 -4.85
N ARG A 32 5.28 5.64 -5.38
CA ARG A 32 6.51 5.16 -4.70
C ARG A 32 6.22 4.66 -3.29
N THR A 33 5.11 3.94 -3.17
CA THR A 33 4.51 3.61 -1.89
C THR A 33 4.34 2.10 -1.74
N PHE A 34 4.73 1.60 -0.58
CA PHE A 34 4.28 0.29 -0.10
C PHE A 34 3.15 0.48 0.91
N LEU A 35 2.01 -0.16 0.65
CA LEU A 35 0.90 -0.29 1.60
C LEU A 35 0.89 -1.73 2.12
N LEU A 36 1.37 -1.89 3.35
CA LEU A 36 1.58 -3.16 3.99
C LEU A 36 0.43 -3.46 4.95
N CYS A 37 -0.38 -4.43 4.56
CA CYS A 37 -1.51 -4.91 5.32
C CYS A 37 -1.14 -6.14 6.15
N THR A 38 -1.90 -6.41 7.19
CA THR A 38 -1.68 -7.61 8.02
C THR A 38 -2.48 -8.84 7.61
N THR A 39 -3.44 -8.68 6.70
CA THR A 39 -4.23 -9.81 6.16
C THR A 39 -4.42 -9.67 4.66
N LEU A 40 -4.54 -10.79 3.95
CA LEU A 40 -4.85 -10.79 2.52
C LEU A 40 -6.23 -10.17 2.22
N ARG A 41 -7.18 -10.30 3.15
CA ARG A 41 -8.48 -9.62 3.05
C ARG A 41 -8.32 -8.09 3.03
N ALA A 42 -7.44 -7.56 3.87
CA ALA A 42 -7.15 -6.13 3.89
C ALA A 42 -6.39 -5.69 2.63
N VAL A 43 -5.49 -6.52 2.09
CA VAL A 43 -4.84 -6.28 0.78
C VAL A 43 -5.89 -6.11 -0.31
N GLN A 44 -6.84 -7.04 -0.41
CA GLN A 44 -7.90 -6.96 -1.43
C GLN A 44 -8.76 -5.71 -1.25
N LYS A 45 -9.31 -5.49 -0.04
CA LYS A 45 -10.15 -4.33 0.25
C LYS A 45 -9.43 -3.00 -0.03
N ALA A 46 -8.17 -2.87 0.38
CA ALA A 46 -7.41 -1.66 0.16
C ALA A 46 -7.12 -1.42 -1.32
N SER A 47 -6.82 -2.49 -2.08
CA SER A 47 -6.55 -2.40 -3.51
C SER A 47 -7.80 -1.99 -4.29
N ASP A 48 -8.95 -2.59 -4.01
CA ASP A 48 -10.22 -2.24 -4.66
C ASP A 48 -10.57 -0.77 -4.41
N MET A 49 -10.47 -0.32 -3.16
CA MET A 49 -10.70 1.09 -2.82
C MET A 49 -9.73 2.04 -3.51
N LEU A 50 -8.44 1.68 -3.60
CA LEU A 50 -7.44 2.51 -4.28
C LEU A 50 -7.71 2.59 -5.78
N TYR A 51 -8.15 1.50 -6.42
CA TYR A 51 -8.57 1.55 -7.82
C TYR A 51 -9.71 2.54 -8.05
N ASP A 52 -10.77 2.45 -7.23
CA ASP A 52 -11.93 3.35 -7.32
C ASP A 52 -11.52 4.81 -7.08
N LEU A 53 -10.76 5.07 -6.00
CA LEU A 53 -10.29 6.41 -5.65
C LEU A 53 -9.35 7.01 -6.71
N PHE A 54 -8.49 6.19 -7.31
CA PHE A 54 -7.60 6.66 -8.39
C PHE A 54 -8.41 7.02 -9.63
N ALA A 55 -9.40 6.20 -10.01
CA ALA A 55 -10.28 6.49 -11.13
C ALA A 55 -11.12 7.76 -10.90
N GLU A 56 -11.74 7.89 -9.73
CA GLU A 56 -12.54 9.06 -9.34
C GLU A 56 -11.75 10.36 -9.36
N ARG A 57 -10.47 10.32 -8.99
CA ARG A 57 -9.59 11.49 -8.92
C ARG A 57 -8.74 11.72 -10.16
N GLY A 58 -8.80 10.83 -11.16
CA GLY A 58 -7.95 10.90 -12.36
C GLY A 58 -6.46 10.69 -12.06
N ILE A 59 -6.13 9.91 -11.03
CA ILE A 59 -4.76 9.59 -10.63
C ILE A 59 -4.24 8.44 -11.49
N ASN A 60 -3.18 8.70 -12.26
CA ASN A 60 -2.55 7.71 -13.14
C ASN A 60 -1.31 7.08 -12.49
N LEU A 61 -1.48 6.45 -11.33
CA LEU A 61 -0.43 5.69 -10.65
C LEU A 61 -0.61 4.19 -10.88
N PRO A 62 0.45 3.44 -11.25
CA PRO A 62 0.35 1.98 -11.34
C PRO A 62 0.07 1.36 -9.97
N LEU A 63 -0.96 0.51 -9.88
CA LEU A 63 -1.28 -0.25 -8.68
C LEU A 63 -0.88 -1.72 -8.88
N LEU A 64 0.03 -2.19 -8.03
CA LEU A 64 0.55 -3.56 -8.00
C LEU A 64 0.02 -4.27 -6.77
N VAL A 65 -0.62 -5.43 -6.94
CA VAL A 65 -1.30 -6.13 -5.84
C VAL A 65 -0.74 -7.52 -5.67
N GLN A 66 -0.37 -7.87 -4.44
CA GLN A 66 0.02 -9.24 -4.10
C GLN A 66 -1.08 -10.24 -4.48
N GLY A 67 -0.69 -11.30 -5.19
CA GLY A 67 -1.61 -12.32 -5.71
C GLY A 67 -1.88 -12.19 -7.20
N GLN A 68 -1.59 -11.03 -7.82
CA GLN A 68 -1.71 -10.85 -9.27
C GLN A 68 -0.48 -11.35 -10.04
N ALA A 69 0.68 -11.40 -9.40
CA ALA A 69 1.92 -11.91 -9.95
C ALA A 69 2.83 -12.45 -8.83
N SER A 70 3.93 -13.09 -9.21
CA SER A 70 4.92 -13.56 -8.23
C SER A 70 5.52 -12.38 -7.46
N ARG A 71 6.00 -12.62 -6.23
CA ARG A 71 6.64 -11.58 -5.42
C ARG A 71 7.80 -10.90 -6.15
N THR A 72 8.68 -11.71 -6.75
CA THR A 72 9.84 -11.21 -7.50
C THR A 72 9.39 -10.30 -8.63
N GLU A 73 8.42 -10.74 -9.43
CA GLU A 73 7.90 -9.98 -10.57
C GLU A 73 7.24 -8.66 -10.14
N LEU A 74 6.43 -8.65 -9.08
CA LEU A 74 5.81 -7.42 -8.57
C LEU A 74 6.86 -6.42 -8.08
N LEU A 75 7.91 -6.89 -7.42
CA LEU A 75 9.01 -6.03 -6.95
C LEU A 75 9.85 -5.50 -8.11
N ASP A 76 10.08 -6.32 -9.14
CA ASP A 76 10.80 -5.89 -10.34
C ASP A 76 10.00 -4.84 -11.11
N ARG A 77 8.70 -5.07 -11.33
CA ARG A 77 7.79 -4.06 -11.90
C ARG A 77 7.75 -2.77 -11.08
N PHE A 78 7.72 -2.87 -9.75
CA PHE A 78 7.74 -1.68 -8.89
C PHE A 78 9.01 -0.85 -9.11
N ARG A 79 10.17 -1.50 -9.22
CA ARG A 79 11.46 -0.84 -9.50
C ARG A 79 11.48 -0.22 -10.89
N GLU A 80 10.99 -0.94 -11.90
CA GLU A 80 10.95 -0.49 -13.29
C GLU A 80 10.02 0.71 -13.50
N LEU A 81 8.83 0.69 -12.88
CA LEU A 81 7.84 1.76 -12.99
C LEU A 81 8.28 3.02 -12.25
N GLY A 82 8.99 2.89 -11.13
CA GLY A 82 9.58 4.01 -10.38
C GLY A 82 8.59 4.94 -9.68
N ASN A 83 7.28 4.78 -9.91
CA ASN A 83 6.20 5.55 -9.27
C ASN A 83 5.00 4.69 -8.85
N ALA A 84 5.15 3.36 -8.80
CA ALA A 84 4.05 2.47 -8.49
C ALA A 84 3.62 2.54 -7.01
N VAL A 85 2.39 2.10 -6.74
CA VAL A 85 1.90 1.76 -5.41
C VAL A 85 1.79 0.24 -5.35
N LEU A 86 2.41 -0.36 -4.35
CA LEU A 86 2.36 -1.81 -4.13
C LEU A 86 1.61 -2.12 -2.84
N VAL A 87 0.54 -2.89 -2.95
CA VAL A 87 -0.29 -3.35 -1.83
C VAL A 87 0.00 -4.82 -1.57
N GLY A 88 0.41 -5.14 -0.35
CA GLY A 88 0.80 -6.50 0.02
C GLY A 88 0.69 -6.74 1.51
N SER A 89 0.81 -8.00 1.91
CA SER A 89 0.92 -8.39 3.31
C SER A 89 2.27 -8.00 3.88
N GLN A 90 2.39 -7.93 5.21
CA GLN A 90 3.70 -7.71 5.85
C GLN A 90 4.75 -8.75 5.47
N SER A 91 4.37 -10.01 5.30
CA SER A 91 5.29 -11.05 4.84
C SER A 91 5.79 -10.87 3.40
N PHE A 92 5.15 -9.98 2.62
CA PHE A 92 5.48 -9.78 1.22
C PHE A 92 6.81 -9.04 1.02
N TRP A 93 7.17 -8.12 1.93
CA TRP A 93 8.33 -7.23 1.77
C TRP A 93 9.54 -7.64 2.64
N GLU A 94 9.42 -8.69 3.45
CA GLU A 94 10.52 -9.20 4.27
C GLU A 94 11.72 -9.60 3.40
N GLY A 95 12.89 -9.06 3.74
CA GLY A 95 14.15 -9.34 3.03
C GLY A 95 14.29 -8.61 1.69
N VAL A 96 13.41 -7.63 1.39
CA VAL A 96 13.51 -6.82 0.17
C VAL A 96 14.35 -5.57 0.42
N ASP A 97 15.45 -5.43 -0.32
CA ASP A 97 16.18 -4.17 -0.45
C ASP A 97 15.62 -3.41 -1.66
N VAL A 98 14.96 -2.27 -1.42
CA VAL A 98 14.57 -1.32 -2.46
C VAL A 98 15.49 -0.12 -2.35
N ARG A 99 16.52 -0.07 -3.20
CA ARG A 99 17.48 1.02 -3.21
C ARG A 99 16.99 2.20 -4.04
N GLY A 100 17.33 3.40 -3.59
CA GLY A 100 17.12 4.64 -4.33
C GLY A 100 15.73 5.25 -4.13
N GLU A 101 15.37 6.17 -5.02
CA GLU A 101 14.14 6.95 -4.89
C GLU A 101 12.86 6.19 -5.23
N ALA A 102 12.94 4.91 -5.64
CA ALA A 102 11.77 4.14 -6.07
C ALA A 102 10.76 3.88 -4.93
N LEU A 103 11.22 3.84 -3.68
CA LEU A 103 10.37 3.72 -2.49
C LEU A 103 10.62 4.90 -1.55
N SER A 104 9.65 5.81 -1.43
CA SER A 104 9.73 6.98 -0.56
C SER A 104 8.71 6.97 0.58
N LEU A 105 7.70 6.09 0.50
CA LEU A 105 6.65 5.98 1.52
C LEU A 105 6.36 4.51 1.84
N VAL A 106 6.35 4.20 3.14
CA VAL A 106 5.91 2.90 3.64
C VAL A 106 4.78 3.13 4.64
N ILE A 107 3.63 2.53 4.36
CA ILE A 107 2.44 2.55 5.20
C ILE A 107 2.25 1.15 5.75
N ILE A 108 2.15 1.03 7.08
CA ILE A 108 1.93 -0.23 7.77
C ILE A 108 0.62 -0.11 8.55
N ASP A 109 -0.36 -0.96 8.23
CA ASP A 109 -1.71 -0.86 8.81
C ASP A 109 -1.72 -1.13 10.32
N LYS A 110 -0.94 -2.11 10.80
CA LYS A 110 -0.70 -2.36 12.23
C LYS A 110 0.65 -3.03 12.42
N LEU A 111 1.42 -2.67 13.44
CA LEU A 111 2.73 -3.30 13.67
C LEU A 111 2.55 -4.76 14.17
N PRO A 112 3.42 -5.70 13.74
CA PRO A 112 3.40 -7.08 14.21
C PRO A 112 4.00 -7.15 15.61
N PHE A 113 3.23 -6.75 16.62
CA PHE A 113 3.58 -7.01 18.02
C PHE A 113 2.47 -7.87 18.62
N ALA A 114 2.85 -9.08 19.01
CA ALA A 114 2.10 -9.96 19.89
C ALA A 114 2.32 -9.53 21.35
#